data_AF-A0AA37LRC0-F1
#
_entry.id   AF-A0AA37LRC0-F1
#
_cell.length_a   1.000
_cell.length_b   1.000
_cell.length_c   1.000
_cell.angle_alpha   90.00
_cell.angle_beta   90.00
_cell.angle_gamma   90.00
#
_symmetry.space_group_name_H-M   'P 1'
#
loop_
_entity.id
_entity.type
_entity.pdbx_description
1 polymer ?
#
loop_
_entity_poly.entity_id
_entity_poly.type
_entity_poly.pdbx_seq_one_letter_code
_entity_poly.pdbx_strand_id
1 'polypeptide(L)'
;MPPRLLSPLHLTTCCSRALRPSTNPPSLVSLFAGLSIGTTTTTTTRNASILASLSDNKGAYNKRIRLGRGASAGKGKTSGRGHKGQGQHGHVKPWFQGGQTPLIVQRGTKGFDNK
;
A
#
# COMPACT_ATOMS: atom_id res chain seq x y z
N MET A 1 -28.19 13.30 -10.59
CA MET A 1 -27.80 13.82 -9.26
C MET A 1 -29.08 14.20 -8.53
N PRO A 2 -29.42 13.57 -7.40
CA PRO A 2 -30.54 14.02 -6.57
C PRO A 2 -30.16 15.26 -5.73
N PRO A 3 -31.13 16.09 -5.33
CA PRO A 3 -30.89 17.40 -4.71
C PRO A 3 -30.44 17.29 -3.24
N ARG A 4 -29.67 18.28 -2.79
CA ARG A 4 -29.19 18.41 -1.40
C ARG A 4 -30.29 18.99 -0.54
N LEU A 5 -30.89 18.16 0.33
CA LEU A 5 -31.73 18.62 1.43
C LEU A 5 -30.82 19.02 2.60
N LEU A 6 -30.96 20.27 3.06
CA LEU A 6 -30.39 20.79 4.30
C LEU A 6 -31.13 20.13 5.48
N SER A 7 -30.42 19.40 6.34
CA SER A 7 -30.88 19.04 7.68
C SER A 7 -30.32 20.02 8.71
N PRO A 8 -31.13 20.50 9.68
CA PRO A 8 -30.66 21.44 10.70
C PRO A 8 -30.35 20.73 12.04
N LEU A 9 -29.40 21.33 12.77
CA LEU A 9 -29.13 21.21 14.22
C LEU A 9 -28.42 19.93 14.73
N HIS A 10 -27.08 19.98 14.74
CA HIS A 10 -26.29 19.34 15.80
C HIS A 10 -26.09 20.34 16.95
N LEU A 11 -26.84 20.19 18.05
CA LEU A 11 -26.32 20.57 19.36
C LEU A 11 -25.35 19.47 19.79
N THR A 12 -24.05 19.69 19.54
CA THR A 12 -23.02 18.94 20.27
C THR A 12 -22.44 19.86 21.32
N THR A 13 -22.83 19.54 22.54
CA THR A 13 -22.43 20.14 23.80
C THR A 13 -20.91 20.25 23.87
N CYS A 14 -20.43 21.48 23.90
CA CYS A 14 -19.09 21.82 24.35
C CYS A 14 -18.93 21.38 25.80
N CYS A 15 -18.14 20.33 26.04
CA CYS A 15 -17.57 20.05 27.35
C CYS A 15 -16.07 19.85 27.17
N SER A 16 -15.36 20.97 27.13
CA SER A 16 -13.94 21.07 27.48
C SER A 16 -13.75 20.61 28.92
N ARG A 17 -13.60 19.30 29.11
CA ARG A 17 -13.20 18.71 30.38
C ARG A 17 -11.70 18.92 30.54
N ALA A 18 -11.33 19.98 31.26
CA ALA A 18 -10.00 20.16 31.79
C ALA A 18 -9.61 18.93 32.63
N LEU A 19 -8.62 18.17 32.16
CA LEU A 19 -7.96 17.15 32.97
C LEU A 19 -7.19 17.88 34.06
N ARG A 20 -7.68 17.80 35.30
CA ARG A 20 -6.92 18.20 36.49
C ARG A 20 -5.70 17.28 36.60
N PRO A 21 -4.48 17.78 36.84
CA PRO A 21 -3.38 16.92 37.23
C PRO A 21 -3.73 16.30 38.58
N SER A 22 -3.94 14.98 38.60
CA SER A 22 -4.10 14.22 39.83
C SER A 22 -2.78 14.25 40.57
N THR A 23 -2.72 14.97 41.68
CA THR A 23 -1.64 14.88 42.67
C THR A 23 -1.77 13.54 43.41
N ASN A 24 -1.46 12.46 42.73
CA ASN A 24 -1.16 11.17 43.36
C ASN A 24 0.36 11.12 43.58
N PRO A 25 0.85 10.75 44.78
CA PRO A 25 2.27 10.53 44.96
C PRO A 25 2.72 9.39 44.04
N PRO A 26 3.92 9.46 43.41
CA PRO A 26 4.41 8.37 42.58
C PRO A 26 4.56 7.13 43.46
N SER A 27 3.69 6.15 43.26
CA SER A 27 3.85 4.83 43.86
C SER A 27 5.20 4.27 43.41
N LEU A 28 5.88 3.52 44.28
CA LEU A 28 7.17 2.86 43.99
C LEU A 28 7.18 2.09 42.66
N VAL A 29 6.01 1.69 42.16
CA VAL A 29 5.81 1.04 40.86
C VAL A 29 6.20 1.94 39.67
N SER A 30 5.99 3.26 39.76
CA SER A 30 6.36 4.22 38.70
C SER A 30 7.86 4.54 38.63
N LEU A 31 8.58 4.36 39.75
CA LEU A 31 10.04 4.53 39.82
C LEU A 31 10.81 3.35 39.22
N PHE A 32 10.22 2.16 39.18
CA PHE A 32 10.79 0.99 38.50
C PHE A 32 10.39 0.86 37.02
N ALA A 33 9.52 1.74 36.50
CA ALA A 33 9.16 1.74 35.08
C ALA A 33 10.33 2.14 34.15
N GLY A 34 11.37 2.81 34.68
CA GLY A 34 12.62 3.09 33.98
C GLY A 34 13.67 1.96 34.05
N LEU A 35 13.34 0.85 34.72
CA LEU A 35 14.23 -0.29 34.94
C LEU A 35 13.60 -1.60 34.43
N SER A 36 12.63 -1.53 33.50
CA SER A 36 12.41 -2.66 32.61
C SER A 36 13.63 -2.74 31.70
N ILE A 37 14.56 -3.61 32.10
CA ILE A 37 15.57 -4.24 31.26
C ILE A 37 15.04 -4.23 29.83
N GLY A 38 15.66 -3.42 28.97
CA GLY A 38 15.33 -3.38 27.55
C GLY A 38 15.54 -4.78 26.98
N THR A 39 14.50 -5.59 27.02
CA THR A 39 14.38 -6.81 26.23
C THR A 39 14.20 -6.35 24.79
N THR A 40 15.32 -5.90 24.20
CA THR A 40 15.53 -6.12 22.78
C THR A 40 15.45 -7.63 22.61
N THR A 41 14.25 -8.14 22.36
CA THR A 41 13.97 -9.54 22.08
C THR A 41 14.58 -9.87 20.72
N THR A 42 15.91 -10.00 20.67
CA THR A 42 16.56 -10.86 19.69
C THR A 42 16.12 -12.28 20.02
N THR A 43 14.95 -12.68 19.52
CA THR A 43 14.49 -14.08 19.58
C THR A 43 15.51 -14.91 18.82
N THR A 44 16.45 -15.54 19.53
CA THR A 44 17.36 -16.54 18.95
C THR A 44 16.52 -17.73 18.49
N THR A 45 16.11 -17.72 17.22
CA THR A 45 15.44 -18.86 16.59
C THR A 45 16.44 -20.00 16.43
N ARG A 46 16.36 -21.04 17.26
CA ARG A 46 17.07 -22.30 17.01
C ARG A 46 16.30 -23.10 15.97
N ASN A 47 16.88 -23.26 14.78
CA ASN A 47 16.29 -24.08 13.71
C ASN A 47 16.52 -25.57 14.03
N ALA A 48 15.49 -26.42 13.84
CA ALA A 48 15.55 -27.84 14.17
C ALA A 48 16.44 -28.67 13.23
N SER A 49 16.59 -28.25 11.97
CA SER A 49 17.44 -28.88 10.96
C SER A 49 18.05 -27.84 10.02
N ILE A 50 19.14 -28.21 9.32
CA ILE A 50 19.80 -27.32 8.35
C ILE A 50 18.85 -26.90 7.23
N LEU A 51 18.00 -27.83 6.77
CA LEU A 51 17.02 -27.59 5.71
C LEU A 51 16.04 -26.46 6.05
N ALA A 52 15.71 -26.27 7.33
CA ALA A 52 14.80 -25.20 7.78
C ALA A 52 15.47 -23.81 7.84
N SER A 53 16.80 -23.74 7.69
CA SER A 53 17.60 -22.50 7.83
C SER A 53 18.16 -21.97 6.51
N LEU A 54 17.91 -22.66 5.39
CA LEU A 54 18.39 -22.25 4.08
C LEU A 54 17.60 -21.05 3.56
N SER A 55 18.33 -20.03 3.08
CA SER A 55 17.78 -18.90 2.36
C SER A 55 18.75 -18.47 1.27
N ASP A 56 18.25 -17.87 0.20
CA ASP A 56 19.09 -17.30 -0.85
C ASP A 56 19.78 -16.00 -0.37
N ASN A 57 20.69 -15.48 -1.19
CA ASN A 57 21.39 -14.22 -0.97
C ASN A 57 20.40 -13.06 -0.79
N LYS A 58 20.74 -12.11 0.09
CA LYS A 58 19.90 -10.93 0.33
C LYS A 58 19.72 -10.14 -0.97
N GLY A 59 18.47 -9.91 -1.36
CA GLY A 59 18.12 -9.21 -2.60
C GLY A 59 17.84 -10.12 -3.80
N ALA A 60 18.03 -11.44 -3.68
CA ALA A 60 17.65 -12.39 -4.72
C ALA A 60 16.13 -12.34 -5.03
N TYR A 61 15.30 -11.98 -4.03
CA TYR A 61 13.85 -11.88 -4.19
C TYR A 61 13.29 -10.50 -3.84
N ASN A 62 12.39 -10.03 -4.70
CA ASN A 62 11.60 -8.83 -4.47
C ASN A 62 10.16 -9.17 -4.04
N LYS A 63 9.58 -8.31 -3.19
CA LYS A 63 8.19 -8.50 -2.73
C LYS A 63 7.22 -8.38 -3.91
N ARG A 64 6.47 -9.46 -4.19
CA ARG A 64 5.42 -9.45 -5.21
C ARG A 64 4.26 -8.53 -4.82
N ILE A 65 3.86 -7.65 -5.74
CA ILE A 65 2.67 -6.82 -5.57
C ILE A 65 1.42 -7.66 -5.87
N ARG A 66 0.53 -7.79 -4.88
CA ARG A 66 -0.77 -8.48 -5.03
C ARG A 66 -1.87 -7.45 -5.20
N LEU A 67 -2.44 -7.38 -6.40
CA LEU A 67 -3.49 -6.40 -6.75
C LEU A 67 -4.84 -6.77 -6.12
N GLY A 68 -5.67 -5.78 -5.81
CA GLY A 68 -7.05 -6.01 -5.32
C GLY A 68 -7.13 -6.64 -3.92
N ARG A 69 -6.19 -6.31 -3.02
CA ARG A 69 -6.13 -6.84 -1.64
C ARG A 69 -6.28 -5.74 -0.59
N GLY A 70 -7.37 -4.98 -0.69
CA GLY A 70 -7.71 -3.90 0.24
C GLY A 70 -7.08 -2.56 -0.10
N ALA A 71 -7.62 -1.48 0.49
CA ALA A 71 -7.20 -0.10 0.19
C ALA A 71 -5.75 0.19 0.61
N SER A 72 -5.34 -0.29 1.79
CA SER A 72 -4.01 -0.05 2.36
C SER A 72 -2.86 -0.70 1.57
N ALA A 73 -3.16 -1.65 0.67
CA ALA A 73 -2.16 -2.28 -0.20
C ALA A 73 -1.69 -1.36 -1.34
N GLY A 74 -2.23 -0.14 -1.48
CA GLY A 74 -1.87 0.86 -2.49
C GLY A 74 -2.49 0.61 -3.88
N LYS A 75 -2.73 -0.65 -4.26
CA LYS A 75 -3.41 -1.03 -5.52
C LYS A 75 -4.71 -1.80 -5.25
N GLY A 76 -5.51 -1.31 -4.30
CA GLY A 76 -6.76 -1.94 -3.86
C GLY A 76 -7.93 -1.73 -4.82
N LYS A 77 -8.44 -0.50 -4.89
CA LYS A 77 -9.75 -0.20 -5.50
C LYS A 77 -9.81 -0.46 -7.01
N THR A 78 -8.75 -0.12 -7.73
CA THR A 78 -8.70 -0.13 -9.20
C THR A 78 -7.68 -1.11 -9.75
N SER A 79 -6.93 -1.79 -8.88
CA SER A 79 -5.81 -2.67 -9.26
C SER A 79 -4.78 -2.00 -10.19
N GLY A 80 -4.69 -0.66 -10.19
CA GLY A 80 -3.79 0.11 -11.05
C GLY A 80 -4.27 0.33 -12.48
N ARG A 81 -5.54 0.02 -12.80
CA ARG A 81 -6.06 0.11 -14.17
C ARG A 81 -6.84 1.42 -14.49
N GLY A 82 -7.06 2.32 -13.51
CA GLY A 82 -7.78 3.61 -13.71
C GLY A 82 -9.29 3.59 -13.40
N HIS A 83 -10.13 4.29 -14.17
CA HIS A 83 -11.60 4.31 -14.00
C HIS A 83 -12.31 4.24 -15.37
N LYS A 84 -13.41 3.48 -15.46
CA LYS A 84 -14.44 3.49 -16.53
C LYS A 84 -13.91 3.76 -17.97
N GLY A 85 -12.83 3.10 -18.38
CA GLY A 85 -12.25 3.21 -19.72
C GLY A 85 -12.11 1.83 -20.37
N GLN A 86 -11.87 1.77 -21.69
CA GLN A 86 -11.75 0.48 -22.39
C GLN A 86 -10.66 -0.42 -21.78
N GLY A 87 -9.52 0.14 -21.37
CA GLY A 87 -8.43 -0.61 -20.72
C GLY A 87 -8.77 -1.16 -19.32
N GLN A 88 -9.89 -0.73 -18.74
CA GLN A 88 -10.42 -1.32 -17.51
C GLN A 88 -11.27 -2.56 -17.78
N HIS A 89 -12.09 -2.50 -18.83
CA HIS A 89 -13.06 -3.53 -19.17
C HIS A 89 -12.47 -4.61 -20.07
N GLY A 90 -11.48 -4.28 -20.89
CA GLY A 90 -10.86 -5.19 -21.85
C GLY A 90 -9.42 -4.81 -22.20
N HIS A 91 -9.02 -5.13 -23.43
CA HIS A 91 -7.67 -4.93 -23.92
C HIS A 91 -7.66 -4.10 -25.20
N VAL A 92 -6.72 -3.17 -25.29
CA VAL A 92 -6.41 -2.42 -26.52
C VAL A 92 -5.01 -2.84 -26.95
N LYS A 93 -4.84 -3.14 -28.25
CA LYS A 93 -3.54 -3.53 -28.81
C LYS A 93 -2.50 -2.43 -28.50
N PRO A 94 -1.29 -2.76 -28.01
CA PRO A 94 -0.30 -1.76 -27.61
C PRO A 94 0.14 -0.82 -28.75
N TRP A 95 0.13 -1.30 -29.99
CA TRP A 95 0.50 -0.52 -31.18
C TRP A 95 -0.67 0.24 -31.84
N PHE A 96 -1.88 0.20 -31.25
CA PHE A 96 -3.02 0.92 -31.78
C PHE A 96 -2.89 2.43 -31.49
N GLN A 97 -2.94 3.25 -32.54
CA GLN A 97 -2.78 4.72 -32.45
C GLN A 97 -4.13 5.48 -32.44
N GLY A 98 -5.22 4.84 -32.06
CA GLY A 98 -6.53 5.51 -31.95
C GLY A 98 -7.28 5.74 -33.27
N GLY A 99 -6.81 5.16 -34.38
CA GLY A 99 -7.40 5.30 -35.72
C GLY A 99 -6.46 5.93 -36.75
N GLN A 100 -5.35 6.53 -36.31
CA GLN A 100 -4.29 7.02 -37.19
C GLN A 100 -3.56 5.86 -37.88
N THR A 101 -3.17 6.06 -39.15
CA THR A 101 -2.34 5.10 -39.88
C THR A 101 -0.96 4.98 -39.20
N PRO A 102 -0.49 3.77 -38.88
CA PRO A 102 0.74 3.59 -38.12
C PRO A 102 1.97 3.98 -38.95
N LEU A 103 3.01 4.45 -38.26
CA LEU A 103 4.23 4.99 -38.89
C LEU A 103 4.93 4.01 -39.85
N ILE A 104 4.90 2.71 -39.55
CA ILE A 104 5.49 1.68 -40.42
C ILE A 104 4.77 1.58 -41.77
N VAL A 105 3.47 1.86 -41.81
CA VAL A 105 2.68 1.91 -43.05
C VAL A 105 2.91 3.22 -43.78
N GLN A 106 3.00 4.33 -43.05
CA GLN A 106 3.25 5.64 -43.65
C GLN A 106 4.66 5.75 -44.28
N ARG A 107 5.69 5.27 -43.57
CA ARG A 107 7.09 5.38 -44.00
C ARG A 107 7.57 4.18 -44.83
N GLY A 108 6.90 3.03 -44.70
CA GLY A 108 7.33 1.76 -45.30
C GLY A 108 8.56 1.16 -44.61
N THR A 109 8.88 -0.09 -44.99
CA THR A 109 10.15 -0.72 -44.62
C THR A 109 11.27 -0.16 -45.51
N LYS A 110 12.43 0.13 -44.91
CA LYS A 110 13.58 0.65 -45.64
C LYS A 110 14.61 -0.45 -45.87
N GLY A 111 15.08 -0.60 -47.12
CA GLY A 111 16.16 -1.51 -47.48
C GLY A 111 15.76 -3.00 -47.45
N PHE A 112 16.76 -3.87 -47.33
CA PHE A 112 16.63 -5.33 -47.20
C PHE A 112 17.78 -5.88 -46.35
N ASP A 113 17.60 -7.06 -45.76
CA ASP A 113 18.65 -7.73 -44.98
C ASP A 113 19.59 -8.52 -45.91
N ASN A 114 20.90 -8.26 -45.85
CA ASN A 114 21.91 -9.06 -46.56
C ASN A 114 22.29 -10.27 -45.69
N LYS A 115 21.76 -11.44 -46.04
CA LYS A 115 22.02 -12.70 -45.34
C LYS A 115 23.31 -13.36 -45.84
#